data_AF-A0AAV9ZU90-F1
#
_entry.id   AF-A0AAV9ZU90-F1
#
_cell.length_a   1.000
_cell.length_b   1.000
_cell.length_c   1.000
_cell.angle_alpha   90.00
_cell.angle_beta   90.00
_cell.angle_gamma   90.00
#
_symmetry.space_group_name_H-M   'P 1'
#
loop_
_entity.id
_entity.type
_entity.pdbx_description
1 polymer ?
#
loop_
_entity_poly.entity_id
_entity_poly.type
_entity_poly.pdbx_seq_one_letter_code
_entity_poly.pdbx_strand_id
1 'polypeptide(L)'
;NPSAFNFDHHRSSSPLSSIDQQADYRRHNFQPATSTAQPIIKPLFIDTLARDMRLEDSQTQCLHDFVALGSTGAGLSQADLVTRLYMLAVQLSDMAERRRNAASETPTDFSGLWKDLKIRLDGNFAFTKDQEKNIRGIVRDVIIEPSRTAYSTMHHDVIDILKKRAEALSLDNVFGIPAREQVLASQVRTAGSSVRNAFRGEIVASVQPKSWITLAQFTYDCVQKYKLGG
;
A
#
# COMPACT_ATOMS: atom_id res chain seq x y z
N ASN A 1 40.49 -13.86 14.07
CA ASN A 1 39.74 -14.46 12.94
C ASN A 1 38.41 -13.77 12.75
N PRO A 2 38.32 -12.69 11.95
CA PRO A 2 37.05 -12.21 11.43
C PRO A 2 36.92 -12.58 9.95
N SER A 3 36.00 -13.49 9.65
CA SER A 3 35.65 -13.90 8.29
C SER A 3 34.69 -12.86 7.71
N ALA A 4 35.22 -11.90 6.97
CA ALA A 4 34.45 -10.96 6.16
C ALA A 4 33.84 -11.71 4.96
N PHE A 5 32.51 -11.80 4.91
CA PHE A 5 31.78 -12.24 3.72
C PHE A 5 31.61 -11.04 2.78
N ASN A 6 32.56 -10.91 1.86
CA ASN A 6 32.44 -10.09 0.65
C ASN A 6 31.48 -10.79 -0.32
N PHE A 7 30.32 -10.19 -0.59
CA PHE A 7 29.48 -10.56 -1.72
C PHE A 7 29.65 -9.48 -2.79
N ASP A 8 30.56 -9.75 -3.71
CA ASP A 8 30.82 -8.89 -4.86
C ASP A 8 30.29 -9.52 -6.14
N HIS A 9 29.67 -8.66 -6.94
CA HIS A 9 29.62 -8.66 -8.40
C HIS A 9 28.85 -9.78 -9.13
N HIS A 10 27.68 -9.41 -9.65
CA HIS A 10 27.39 -9.50 -11.10
C HIS A 10 26.23 -8.55 -11.46
N ARG A 11 26.55 -7.27 -11.74
CA ARG A 11 25.69 -6.39 -12.54
C ARG A 11 25.94 -6.73 -14.01
N SER A 12 24.97 -7.36 -14.67
CA SER A 12 24.95 -7.50 -16.13
C SER A 12 24.56 -6.17 -16.77
N SER A 13 25.56 -5.37 -17.10
CA SER A 13 25.44 -4.21 -17.99
C SER A 13 25.35 -4.70 -19.44
N SER A 14 24.15 -4.68 -20.03
CA SER A 14 23.97 -4.86 -21.47
C SER A 14 24.42 -3.59 -22.22
N PRO A 15 25.31 -3.67 -23.22
CA PRO A 15 25.63 -2.56 -24.09
C PRO A 15 24.62 -2.53 -25.25
N LEU A 16 23.70 -1.56 -25.22
CA LEU A 16 22.94 -1.17 -26.41
C LEU A 16 23.79 -0.15 -27.18
N SER A 17 24.71 -0.66 -27.98
CA SER A 17 25.43 0.10 -28.99
C SER A 17 24.48 0.45 -30.13
N SER A 18 24.23 1.75 -30.28
CA SER A 18 23.59 2.40 -31.41
C SER A 18 24.21 1.95 -32.72
N ILE A 19 23.43 1.26 -33.56
CA ILE A 19 23.70 1.09 -34.98
C ILE A 19 23.02 2.26 -35.68
N ASP A 20 23.79 3.33 -35.89
CA ASP A 20 23.52 4.33 -36.91
C ASP A 20 23.78 3.69 -38.28
N GLN A 21 22.74 3.10 -38.88
CA GLN A 21 22.70 2.87 -40.32
C GLN A 21 21.94 4.02 -40.96
N GLN A 22 22.70 5.03 -41.40
CA GLN A 22 22.29 6.01 -42.38
C GLN A 22 21.88 5.30 -43.67
N ALA A 23 20.57 5.09 -43.82
CA ALA A 23 19.98 4.82 -45.12
C ALA A 23 19.75 6.18 -45.82
N ASP A 24 20.61 6.42 -46.81
CA ASP A 24 20.60 7.56 -47.72
C ASP A 24 19.36 7.49 -48.64
N TYR A 25 18.19 7.81 -48.08
CA TYR A 25 16.98 8.00 -48.88
C TYR A 25 17.04 9.38 -49.51
N ARG A 26 17.50 9.41 -50.77
CA ARG A 26 17.30 10.49 -51.74
C ARG A 26 15.95 11.17 -51.52
N ARG A 27 15.98 12.39 -50.99
CA ARG A 27 14.88 13.35 -51.09
C ARG A 27 14.68 13.67 -52.57
N HIS A 28 13.83 12.90 -53.25
CA HIS A 28 13.17 13.42 -54.43
C HIS A 28 12.24 14.53 -53.97
N ASN A 29 12.63 15.75 -54.33
CA ASN A 29 11.85 16.97 -54.21
C ASN A 29 10.59 16.79 -55.06
N PHE A 30 9.55 16.18 -54.48
CA PHE A 30 8.21 16.20 -55.04
C PHE A 30 7.66 17.61 -54.83
N GLN A 31 7.76 18.41 -55.87
CA GLN A 31 7.07 19.68 -55.98
C GLN A 31 5.57 19.36 -56.00
N PRO A 32 4.77 19.75 -54.98
CA PRO A 32 3.34 19.49 -55.01
C PRO A 32 2.74 20.36 -56.12
N ALA A 33 2.25 19.71 -57.18
CA ALA A 33 1.36 20.38 -58.11
C ALA A 33 0.13 20.81 -57.31
N THR A 34 -0.04 22.12 -57.12
CA THR A 34 -1.25 22.73 -56.56
C THR A 34 -2.37 22.61 -57.58
N SER A 35 -2.84 21.38 -57.80
CA SER A 35 -4.15 21.13 -58.37
C SER A 35 -5.13 21.31 -57.23
N THR A 36 -5.80 22.46 -57.19
CA THR A 36 -6.95 22.72 -56.31
C THR A 36 -8.16 21.92 -56.82
N ALA A 37 -8.03 20.60 -56.87
CA ALA A 37 -9.14 19.70 -57.10
C ALA A 37 -10.05 19.81 -55.87
N GLN A 38 -11.25 20.35 -56.06
CA GLN A 38 -12.28 20.38 -55.03
C GLN A 38 -12.51 18.94 -54.53
N PRO A 39 -12.52 18.70 -53.21
CA PRO A 39 -12.71 17.36 -52.68
C PRO A 39 -14.07 16.81 -53.13
N ILE A 40 -14.07 15.56 -53.59
CA ILE A 40 -15.27 14.89 -54.12
C ILE A 40 -16.36 14.78 -53.04
N ILE A 41 -15.94 14.66 -51.77
CA ILE A 41 -16.83 14.61 -50.60
C ILE A 41 -16.70 15.93 -49.83
N LYS A 42 -17.84 16.53 -49.48
CA LYS A 42 -17.88 17.80 -48.74
C LYS A 42 -17.31 17.64 -47.32
N PRO A 43 -16.47 18.56 -46.82
CA PRO A 43 -15.92 18.51 -45.46
C PRO A 43 -16.99 18.35 -44.36
N LEU A 44 -18.14 19.03 -44.51
CA LEU A 44 -19.24 18.95 -43.56
C LEU A 44 -19.77 17.52 -43.35
N PHE A 45 -19.71 16.68 -44.40
CA PHE A 45 -20.10 15.27 -44.29
C PHE A 45 -19.13 14.50 -43.40
N ILE A 46 -17.82 14.76 -43.55
CA ILE A 46 -16.75 14.14 -42.75
C ILE A 46 -16.90 14.54 -41.28
N ASP A 47 -17.17 15.82 -41.01
CA ASP A 47 -17.35 16.32 -39.64
C ASP A 47 -18.61 15.74 -38.97
N THR A 48 -19.68 15.57 -39.74
CA THR A 48 -20.92 14.94 -39.25
C THR A 48 -20.66 13.47 -38.93
N LEU A 49 -19.99 12.74 -39.82
CA LEU A 49 -19.61 11.35 -39.59
C LEU A 49 -18.68 11.19 -38.37
N ALA A 50 -17.69 12.06 -38.23
CA ALA A 50 -16.76 12.05 -37.10
C ALA A 50 -17.49 12.30 -35.77
N ARG A 51 -18.46 13.22 -35.76
CA ARG A 51 -19.32 13.48 -34.60
C ARG A 51 -20.19 12.28 -34.25
N ASP A 52 -20.84 11.67 -35.25
CA ASP A 52 -21.69 10.49 -35.06
C ASP A 52 -20.89 9.32 -34.49
N MET A 53 -19.65 9.16 -34.94
CA MET A 53 -18.73 8.10 -34.49
C MET A 53 -17.90 8.48 -33.25
N ARG A 54 -18.11 9.66 -32.66
CA ARG A 54 -17.38 10.17 -31.48
C ARG A 54 -15.86 10.08 -31.63
N LEU A 55 -15.36 10.50 -32.78
CA LEU A 55 -13.94 10.54 -33.10
C LEU A 55 -13.25 11.74 -32.44
N GLU A 56 -11.97 11.58 -32.14
CA GLU A 56 -11.09 12.67 -31.67
C GLU A 56 -10.70 13.60 -32.85
N ASP A 57 -10.24 14.82 -32.56
CA ASP A 57 -9.84 15.79 -33.60
C ASP A 57 -8.75 15.23 -34.52
N SER A 58 -7.80 14.47 -33.96
CA SER A 58 -6.74 13.81 -34.71
C SER A 58 -7.26 12.76 -35.70
N GLN A 59 -8.29 12.02 -35.30
CA GLN A 59 -8.95 11.01 -36.11
C GLN A 59 -9.83 11.65 -37.19
N THR A 60 -10.48 12.77 -36.85
CA THR A 60 -11.25 13.59 -37.79
C THR A 60 -10.35 14.15 -38.88
N GLN A 61 -9.16 14.65 -38.53
CA GLN A 61 -8.16 15.09 -39.50
C GLN A 61 -7.71 13.95 -40.43
N CYS A 62 -7.53 12.73 -39.88
CA CYS A 62 -7.20 11.55 -40.69
C CYS A 62 -8.27 11.24 -41.76
N LEU A 63 -9.55 11.43 -41.44
CA LEU A 63 -10.64 11.27 -42.41
C LEU A 63 -10.58 12.34 -43.52
N HIS A 64 -10.28 13.60 -43.16
CA HIS A 64 -10.10 14.68 -44.13
C HIS A 64 -8.91 14.40 -45.07
N ASP A 65 -7.79 13.95 -44.53
CA ASP A 65 -6.59 13.61 -45.31
C ASP A 65 -6.85 12.44 -46.25
N PHE A 66 -7.61 11.43 -45.79
CA PHE A 66 -8.01 10.29 -46.62
C PHE A 66 -8.83 10.73 -47.84
N VAL A 67 -9.82 11.61 -47.66
CA VAL A 67 -10.64 12.15 -48.75
C VAL A 67 -9.81 13.04 -49.69
N ALA A 68 -8.93 13.88 -49.14
CA ALA A 68 -8.05 14.73 -49.93
C ALA A 68 -7.15 13.90 -50.85
N LEU A 69 -6.48 12.87 -50.31
CA LEU A 69 -5.64 11.94 -51.07
C LEU A 69 -6.44 11.17 -52.12
N GLY A 70 -7.60 10.62 -51.74
CA GLY A 70 -8.48 9.87 -52.64
C GLY A 70 -9.11 10.70 -53.76
N SER A 71 -9.09 12.03 -53.64
CA SER A 71 -9.59 12.97 -54.66
C SER A 71 -8.50 13.44 -55.64
N THR A 72 -7.23 13.04 -55.47
CA THR A 72 -6.12 13.47 -56.35
C THR A 72 -6.03 12.64 -57.64
N GLY A 73 -5.67 13.29 -58.76
CA GLY A 73 -5.43 12.63 -60.05
C GLY A 73 -6.70 12.04 -60.68
N ALA A 74 -6.63 10.78 -61.13
CA ALA A 74 -7.80 10.05 -61.62
C ALA A 74 -8.79 9.67 -60.48
N GLY A 75 -8.33 9.75 -59.22
CA GLY A 75 -9.13 9.60 -58.01
C GLY A 75 -9.81 8.24 -57.83
N LEU A 76 -10.44 8.07 -56.67
CA LEU A 76 -11.47 7.05 -56.47
C LEU A 76 -12.82 7.59 -56.94
N SER A 77 -13.71 6.69 -57.38
CA SER A 77 -15.11 7.08 -57.57
C SER A 77 -15.69 7.53 -56.23
N GLN A 78 -16.66 8.46 -56.28
CA GLN A 78 -17.33 8.95 -55.07
C GLN A 78 -17.88 7.80 -54.22
N ALA A 79 -18.45 6.77 -54.84
CA ALA A 79 -18.99 5.61 -54.14
C ALA A 79 -17.91 4.82 -53.38
N ASP A 80 -16.79 4.50 -54.04
CA ASP A 80 -15.69 3.76 -53.38
C ASP A 80 -15.06 4.60 -52.26
N LEU A 81 -14.91 5.91 -52.49
CA LEU A 81 -14.37 6.83 -51.48
C LEU A 81 -15.28 6.91 -50.24
N VAL A 82 -16.60 7.01 -50.40
CA VAL A 82 -17.56 7.03 -49.29
C VAL A 82 -17.54 5.70 -48.53
N THR A 83 -17.54 4.56 -49.22
CA THR A 83 -17.50 3.25 -48.56
C THR A 83 -16.24 3.08 -47.72
N ARG A 84 -15.07 3.43 -48.26
CA ARG A 84 -13.81 3.33 -47.52
C ARG A 84 -13.71 4.36 -46.39
N LEU A 85 -14.27 5.56 -46.58
CA LEU A 85 -14.36 6.57 -45.52
C LEU A 85 -15.18 6.05 -44.33
N TYR A 86 -16.32 5.41 -44.58
CA TYR A 86 -17.12 4.77 -43.53
C TYR A 86 -16.36 3.64 -42.82
N MET A 87 -15.68 2.77 -43.58
CA MET A 87 -14.88 1.69 -42.99
C MET A 87 -13.77 2.24 -42.07
N LEU A 88 -13.08 3.30 -42.52
CA LEU A 88 -12.04 3.95 -41.74
C LEU A 88 -12.61 4.60 -40.46
N ALA A 89 -13.75 5.29 -40.56
CA ALA A 89 -14.41 5.89 -39.41
C ALA A 89 -14.82 4.84 -38.36
N VAL A 90 -15.34 3.69 -38.80
CA VAL A 90 -15.66 2.56 -37.90
C VAL A 90 -14.42 2.02 -37.21
N GLN A 91 -13.31 1.83 -37.93
CA GLN A 91 -12.05 1.35 -37.36
C GLN A 91 -11.48 2.34 -36.32
N LEU A 92 -11.48 3.63 -36.64
CA LEU A 92 -11.01 4.67 -35.72
C LEU A 92 -11.90 4.78 -34.48
N SER A 93 -13.21 4.58 -34.63
CA SER A 93 -14.16 4.55 -33.51
C SER A 93 -13.90 3.38 -32.55
N ASP A 94 -13.75 2.16 -33.08
CA ASP A 94 -13.40 0.97 -32.28
C ASP A 94 -12.07 1.16 -31.52
N MET A 95 -11.05 1.71 -32.21
CA MET A 95 -9.76 2.02 -31.57
C MET A 95 -9.90 3.06 -30.45
N ALA A 96 -10.69 4.12 -30.64
CA ALA A 96 -10.94 5.13 -29.62
C ALA A 96 -11.73 4.56 -28.44
N GLU A 97 -12.71 3.71 -28.70
CA GLU A 97 -13.52 3.05 -27.67
C GLU A 97 -12.68 2.12 -26.80
N ARG A 98 -11.82 1.29 -27.41
CA ARG A 98 -10.88 0.44 -26.65
C ARG A 98 -9.94 1.25 -25.77
N ARG A 99 -9.47 2.41 -26.25
CA ARG A 99 -8.61 3.30 -25.47
C ARG A 99 -9.37 3.94 -24.30
N ARG A 100 -10.61 4.39 -24.52
CA ARG A 100 -11.48 4.93 -23.45
C ARG A 100 -11.79 3.86 -22.40
N ASN A 101 -12.09 2.64 -22.82
CA ASN A 101 -12.35 1.51 -21.91
C ASN A 101 -11.10 1.17 -21.09
N ALA A 102 -9.92 1.09 -21.72
CA ALA A 102 -8.65 0.89 -21.02
C ALA A 102 -8.30 2.03 -20.05
N ALA A 103 -8.70 3.27 -20.36
CA ALA A 103 -8.52 4.42 -19.46
C ALA A 103 -9.53 4.43 -18.30
N SER A 104 -10.76 3.94 -18.51
CA SER A 104 -11.74 3.75 -17.43
C SER A 104 -11.42 2.55 -16.54
N GLU A 105 -10.70 1.57 -17.07
CA GLU A 105 -10.10 0.46 -16.33
C GLU A 105 -8.71 0.82 -15.77
N THR A 106 -8.43 2.10 -15.48
CA THR A 106 -7.36 2.41 -14.53
C THR A 106 -7.62 1.62 -13.26
N PRO A 107 -6.68 0.79 -12.80
CA PRO A 107 -6.89 -0.11 -11.67
C PRO A 107 -7.38 0.71 -10.50
N THR A 108 -8.61 0.41 -10.08
CA THR A 108 -9.26 0.78 -8.82
C THR A 108 -8.20 1.17 -7.81
N ASP A 109 -8.20 2.44 -7.39
CA ASP A 109 -7.23 3.07 -6.49
C ASP A 109 -6.63 2.08 -5.48
N PHE A 110 -5.58 1.37 -5.91
CA PHE A 110 -5.01 0.26 -5.16
C PHE A 110 -4.35 0.81 -3.89
N SER A 111 -3.95 2.09 -3.93
CA SER A 111 -3.50 2.84 -2.78
C SER A 111 -4.63 3.02 -1.75
N GLY A 112 -5.83 3.38 -2.20
CA GLY A 112 -7.03 3.46 -1.36
C GLY A 112 -7.38 2.13 -0.70
N LEU A 113 -7.41 1.04 -1.48
CA LEU A 113 -7.66 -0.31 -0.96
C LEU A 113 -6.59 -0.77 0.03
N TRP A 114 -5.31 -0.49 -0.26
CA TRP A 114 -4.21 -0.83 0.64
C TRP A 114 -4.26 -0.03 1.95
N LYS A 115 -4.64 1.25 1.88
CA LYS A 115 -4.85 2.07 3.09
C LYS A 115 -6.00 1.52 3.93
N ASP A 116 -7.14 1.18 3.33
CA ASP A 116 -8.27 0.61 4.08
C ASP A 116 -7.90 -0.74 4.72
N LEU A 117 -7.20 -1.60 3.97
CA LEU A 117 -6.70 -2.88 4.49
C LEU A 117 -5.75 -2.66 5.68
N LYS A 118 -4.81 -1.72 5.57
CA LYS A 118 -3.88 -1.38 6.64
C LYS A 118 -4.63 -0.89 7.89
N ILE A 119 -5.61 0.00 7.72
CA ILE A 119 -6.44 0.51 8.83
C ILE A 119 -7.18 -0.64 9.53
N ARG A 120 -7.80 -1.56 8.78
CA ARG A 120 -8.51 -2.71 9.36
C ARG A 120 -7.57 -3.66 10.08
N LEU A 121 -6.38 -3.92 9.52
CA LEU A 121 -5.37 -4.75 10.16
C LEU A 121 -4.86 -4.12 11.46
N ASP A 122 -4.66 -2.80 11.49
CA ASP A 122 -4.25 -2.09 12.70
C ASP A 122 -5.38 -2.05 13.75
N GLY A 123 -6.64 -1.95 13.31
CA GLY A 123 -7.82 -2.00 14.20
C GLY A 123 -8.08 -3.39 14.80
N ASN A 124 -7.67 -4.46 14.11
CA ASN A 124 -7.86 -5.84 14.57
C ASN A 124 -6.60 -6.43 15.25
N PHE A 125 -5.68 -5.56 15.68
CA PHE A 125 -4.48 -5.98 16.39
C PHE A 125 -4.86 -6.62 17.74
N ALA A 126 -4.32 -7.82 18.00
CA ALA A 126 -4.47 -8.52 19.27
C ALA A 126 -3.12 -9.12 19.69
N PHE A 127 -2.88 -9.14 21.01
CA PHE A 127 -1.69 -9.79 21.55
C PHE A 127 -1.79 -11.30 21.45
N THR A 128 -0.67 -11.96 21.19
CA THR A 128 -0.56 -13.41 21.35
C THR A 128 -0.60 -13.78 22.83
N LYS A 129 -0.99 -15.02 23.15
CA LYS A 129 -1.02 -15.52 24.53
C LYS A 129 0.34 -15.39 25.24
N ASP A 130 1.43 -15.57 24.50
CA ASP A 130 2.78 -15.45 25.04
C ASP A 130 3.14 -13.99 25.33
N GLN A 131 2.77 -13.05 24.45
CA GLN A 131 2.91 -11.61 24.72
C GLN A 131 2.10 -11.19 25.95
N GLU A 132 0.85 -11.64 26.07
CA GLU A 132 0.01 -11.36 27.24
C GLU A 132 0.62 -11.92 28.54
N LYS A 133 1.17 -13.14 28.48
CA LYS A 133 1.87 -13.77 29.61
C LYS A 133 3.11 -12.97 30.00
N ASN A 134 3.90 -12.50 29.03
CA ASN A 134 5.07 -11.66 29.25
C ASN A 134 4.69 -10.32 29.88
N ILE A 135 3.68 -9.63 29.35
CA ILE A 135 3.15 -8.38 29.90
C ILE A 135 2.73 -8.59 31.36
N ARG A 136 1.93 -9.62 31.63
CA ARG A 136 1.50 -9.96 33.00
C ARG A 136 2.69 -10.31 33.89
N GLY A 137 3.72 -10.97 33.36
CA GLY A 137 4.97 -11.25 34.07
C GLY A 137 5.64 -9.98 34.57
N ILE A 138 5.81 -8.98 33.69
CA ILE A 138 6.41 -7.69 34.06
C ILE A 138 5.54 -6.96 35.09
N VAL A 139 4.22 -6.97 34.94
CA VAL A 139 3.29 -6.40 35.94
C VAL A 139 3.49 -7.03 37.33
N ARG A 140 3.64 -8.37 37.38
CA ARG A 140 3.89 -9.09 38.63
C ARG A 140 5.25 -8.76 39.22
N ASP A 141 6.29 -8.63 38.41
CA ASP A 141 7.60 -8.19 38.88
C ASP A 141 7.56 -6.79 39.51
N VAL A 142 6.85 -5.87 38.86
CA VAL A 142 6.74 -4.47 39.29
C VAL A 142 5.95 -4.34 40.59
N ILE A 143 4.94 -5.19 40.85
CA ILE A 143 4.11 -5.05 42.05
C ILE A 143 4.86 -5.37 43.35
N ILE A 144 5.85 -6.27 43.30
CA ILE A 144 6.64 -6.68 44.46
C ILE A 144 7.95 -5.88 44.60
N GLU A 145 8.12 -4.81 43.82
CA GLU A 145 9.30 -3.96 43.88
C GLU A 145 9.40 -3.28 45.27
N PRO A 146 10.49 -3.48 46.05
CA PRO A 146 10.56 -3.00 47.44
C PRO A 146 10.50 -1.48 47.60
N SER A 147 10.97 -0.74 46.60
CA SER A 147 10.98 0.73 46.57
C SER A 147 9.64 1.35 46.14
N ARG A 148 8.64 0.53 45.79
CA ARG A 148 7.39 1.03 45.23
C ARG A 148 6.44 1.56 46.31
N THR A 149 6.06 2.81 46.15
CA THR A 149 5.08 3.49 47.03
C THR A 149 3.76 3.76 46.32
N ALA A 150 3.73 3.77 44.99
CA ALA A 150 2.55 4.07 44.17
C ALA A 150 2.12 2.87 43.30
N TYR A 151 0.90 2.39 43.53
CA TYR A 151 0.31 1.23 42.83
C TYR A 151 -0.80 1.59 41.83
N SER A 152 -1.31 2.83 41.85
CA SER A 152 -2.30 3.31 40.87
C SER A 152 -1.65 3.60 39.52
N THR A 153 -0.44 4.15 39.53
CA THR A 153 0.33 4.59 38.36
C THR A 153 1.34 3.56 37.86
N MET A 154 1.42 2.35 38.45
CA MET A 154 2.42 1.33 38.09
C MET A 154 2.42 0.96 36.60
N HIS A 155 1.29 1.15 35.92
CA HIS A 155 1.13 0.83 34.51
C HIS A 155 2.05 1.69 33.60
N HIS A 156 2.43 2.91 34.03
CA HIS A 156 3.42 3.71 33.31
C HIS A 156 4.80 3.05 33.37
N ASP A 157 5.25 2.67 34.56
CA ASP A 157 6.55 2.01 34.76
C ASP A 157 6.63 0.68 33.99
N VAL A 158 5.52 -0.08 33.98
CA VAL A 158 5.42 -1.31 33.18
C VAL A 158 5.59 -1.02 31.70
N ILE A 159 4.92 0.01 31.16
CA ILE A 159 5.06 0.39 29.75
C ILE A 159 6.51 0.80 29.44
N ASP A 160 7.17 1.55 30.33
CA ASP A 160 8.56 1.96 30.15
C ASP A 160 9.52 0.74 30.14
N ILE A 161 9.28 -0.24 30.99
CA ILE A 161 10.05 -1.50 31.00
C ILE A 161 9.79 -2.31 29.72
N LEU A 162 8.53 -2.43 29.29
CA LEU A 162 8.16 -3.12 28.06
C LEU A 162 8.79 -2.46 26.84
N LYS A 163 8.84 -1.12 26.81
CA LYS A 163 9.49 -0.35 25.74
C LYS A 163 11.00 -0.61 25.69
N LYS A 164 11.67 -0.64 26.84
CA LYS A 164 13.11 -0.96 26.94
C LYS A 164 13.43 -2.39 26.55
N ARG A 165 12.47 -3.32 26.65
CA ARG A 165 12.65 -4.75 26.38
C ARG A 165 11.78 -5.24 25.21
N ALA A 166 11.38 -4.34 24.31
CA ALA A 166 10.39 -4.65 23.28
C ALA A 166 10.83 -5.83 22.40
N GLU A 167 12.08 -5.81 21.93
CA GLU A 167 12.65 -6.88 21.08
C GLU A 167 12.68 -8.23 21.81
N ALA A 168 13.18 -8.26 23.04
CA ALA A 168 13.29 -9.48 23.84
C ALA A 168 11.92 -10.12 24.19
N LEU A 169 10.85 -9.33 24.17
CA LEU A 169 9.49 -9.76 24.47
C LEU A 169 8.60 -9.92 23.23
N SER A 170 9.19 -9.76 22.04
CA SER A 170 8.48 -9.80 20.75
C SER A 170 7.34 -8.77 20.68
N LEU A 171 7.59 -7.55 21.17
CA LEU A 171 6.70 -6.38 21.13
C LEU A 171 7.25 -5.26 20.22
N ASP A 172 8.19 -5.60 19.35
CA ASP A 172 8.81 -4.72 18.35
C ASP A 172 7.76 -4.09 17.42
N ASN A 173 6.71 -4.82 17.09
CA ASN A 173 5.63 -4.38 16.21
C ASN A 173 4.55 -3.53 16.91
N VAL A 174 4.71 -3.20 18.19
CA VAL A 174 3.73 -2.45 19.00
C VAL A 174 4.09 -0.99 19.11
N PHE A 175 5.34 -0.71 19.46
CA PHE A 175 5.82 0.66 19.70
C PHE A 175 6.03 1.41 18.38
N GLY A 176 5.62 2.68 18.34
CA GLY A 176 5.64 3.51 17.14
C GLY A 176 4.36 3.47 16.30
N ILE A 177 3.39 2.60 16.65
CA ILE A 177 2.07 2.54 16.03
C ILE A 177 1.01 2.96 17.07
N PRO A 178 0.45 4.18 17.01
CA PRO A 178 -0.42 4.72 18.07
C PRO A 178 -1.62 3.82 18.43
N ALA A 179 -2.24 3.19 17.43
CA ALA A 179 -3.36 2.29 17.67
C ALA A 179 -2.95 1.07 18.53
N ARG A 180 -1.79 0.48 18.27
CA ARG A 180 -1.28 -0.68 19.01
C ARG A 180 -0.78 -0.29 20.40
N GLU A 181 -0.20 0.90 20.54
CA GLU A 181 0.16 1.44 21.86
C GLU A 181 -1.07 1.67 22.75
N GLN A 182 -2.20 2.10 22.18
CA GLN A 182 -3.46 2.21 22.92
C GLN A 182 -3.97 0.84 23.40
N VAL A 183 -3.92 -0.18 22.54
CA VAL A 183 -4.27 -1.57 22.90
C VAL A 183 -3.34 -2.09 23.99
N LEU A 184 -2.02 -1.83 23.89
CA LEU A 184 -1.04 -2.16 24.92
C LEU A 184 -1.38 -1.50 26.26
N ALA A 185 -1.65 -0.19 26.27
CA ALA A 185 -1.97 0.54 27.48
C ALA A 185 -3.24 -0.03 28.17
N SER A 186 -4.26 -0.39 27.38
CA SER A 186 -5.47 -1.05 27.89
C SER A 186 -5.15 -2.40 28.53
N GLN A 187 -4.35 -3.24 27.85
CA GLN A 187 -3.95 -4.55 28.34
C GLN A 187 -3.13 -4.45 29.64
N VAL A 188 -2.17 -3.53 29.71
CA VAL A 188 -1.35 -3.29 30.90
C VAL A 188 -2.19 -2.82 32.08
N ARG A 189 -3.16 -1.91 31.87
CA ARG A 189 -4.08 -1.47 32.94
C ARG A 189 -4.94 -2.61 33.46
N THR A 190 -5.44 -3.45 32.57
CA THR A 190 -6.25 -4.62 32.91
C THR A 190 -5.44 -5.64 33.71
N ALA A 191 -4.26 -6.01 33.22
CA ALA A 191 -3.33 -6.89 33.93
C ALA A 191 -2.91 -6.30 35.28
N GLY A 192 -2.56 -5.02 35.33
CA GLY A 192 -2.20 -4.29 36.55
C GLY A 192 -3.31 -4.30 37.59
N SER A 193 -4.55 -4.07 37.18
CA SER A 193 -5.71 -4.11 38.09
C SER A 193 -5.97 -5.51 38.62
N SER A 194 -5.89 -6.54 37.77
CA SER A 194 -6.02 -7.94 38.15
C SER A 194 -4.96 -8.36 39.17
N VAL A 195 -3.68 -8.11 38.87
CA VAL A 195 -2.54 -8.46 39.73
C VAL A 195 -2.62 -7.71 41.06
N ARG A 196 -2.96 -6.41 41.05
CA ARG A 196 -3.11 -5.62 42.27
C ARG A 196 -4.23 -6.12 43.17
N ASN A 197 -5.36 -6.53 42.61
CA ASN A 197 -6.46 -7.07 43.40
C ASN A 197 -6.10 -8.43 44.02
N ALA A 198 -5.41 -9.29 43.28
CA ALA A 198 -4.90 -10.55 43.82
C ALA A 198 -3.92 -10.32 44.97
N PHE A 199 -2.93 -9.44 44.77
CA PHE A 199 -1.94 -9.10 45.78
C PHE A 199 -2.55 -8.51 47.06
N ARG A 200 -3.54 -7.61 46.93
CA ARG A 200 -4.31 -7.11 48.07
C ARG A 200 -5.03 -8.22 48.83
N GLY A 201 -5.65 -9.17 48.11
CA GLY A 201 -6.30 -10.32 48.72
C GLY A 201 -5.32 -11.16 49.54
N GLU A 202 -4.10 -11.36 49.05
CA GLU A 202 -3.05 -12.09 49.76
C GLU A 202 -2.54 -11.35 51.01
N ILE A 203 -2.36 -10.03 50.94
CA ILE A 203 -2.04 -9.21 52.13
C ILE A 203 -3.13 -9.34 53.19
N VAL A 204 -4.41 -9.27 52.78
CA VAL A 204 -5.52 -9.40 53.73
C VAL A 204 -5.56 -10.82 54.31
N ALA A 205 -5.33 -11.85 53.50
CA ALA A 205 -5.31 -13.23 53.97
C ALA A 205 -4.17 -13.54 54.95
N SER A 206 -3.00 -12.91 54.78
CA SER A 206 -1.82 -13.16 55.63
C SER A 206 -1.95 -12.62 57.05
N VAL A 207 -2.89 -11.71 57.30
CA VAL A 207 -3.17 -11.13 58.62
C VAL A 207 -4.44 -11.67 59.28
N GLN A 208 -5.20 -12.54 58.60
CA GLN A 208 -6.41 -13.12 59.17
C GLN A 208 -6.09 -14.15 60.27
N PRO A 209 -6.85 -14.21 61.38
CA PRO A 209 -6.54 -15.10 62.51
C PRO A 209 -6.42 -16.59 62.18
N LYS A 210 -7.06 -17.05 61.10
CA LYS A 210 -7.06 -18.46 60.68
C LYS A 210 -5.88 -18.83 59.77
N SER A 211 -5.20 -17.85 59.20
CA SER A 211 -4.17 -18.01 58.16
C SER A 211 -3.02 -17.03 58.35
N TRP A 212 -2.76 -16.65 59.61
CA TRP A 212 -1.67 -15.74 59.93
C TRP A 212 -0.33 -16.35 59.50
N ILE A 213 0.52 -15.55 58.86
CA ILE A 213 1.88 -15.96 58.52
C ILE A 213 2.83 -14.85 58.92
N THR A 214 4.08 -15.22 59.18
CA THR A 214 5.12 -14.23 59.47
C THR A 214 5.39 -13.37 58.23
N LEU A 215 5.85 -12.14 58.43
CA LEU A 215 6.24 -11.26 57.33
C LEU A 215 7.32 -11.92 56.44
N ALA A 216 8.25 -12.67 57.04
CA ALA A 216 9.28 -13.39 56.30
C ALA A 216 8.69 -14.45 55.37
N GLN A 217 7.73 -15.26 55.86
CA GLN A 217 7.06 -16.25 55.04
C GLN A 217 6.24 -15.61 53.92
N PHE A 218 5.46 -14.58 54.23
CA PHE A 218 4.67 -13.85 53.24
C PHE A 218 5.56 -13.25 52.13
N THR A 219 6.70 -12.68 52.50
CA THR A 219 7.66 -12.10 51.54
C THR A 219 8.23 -13.19 50.63
N TYR A 220 8.60 -14.34 51.19
CA TYR A 220 9.08 -15.48 50.42
C TYR A 220 8.02 -15.98 49.42
N ASP A 221 6.79 -16.20 49.88
CA ASP A 221 5.68 -16.67 49.04
C ASP A 221 5.36 -15.67 47.91
N CYS A 222 5.41 -14.37 48.21
CA CYS A 222 5.21 -13.31 47.22
C CYS A 222 6.30 -13.31 46.16
N VAL A 223 7.58 -13.42 46.56
CA VAL A 223 8.68 -13.47 45.60
C VAL A 223 8.54 -14.71 44.71
N GLN A 224 8.25 -15.88 45.28
CA GLN A 224 8.06 -17.11 44.50
C GLN A 224 6.91 -16.99 43.49
N LYS A 225 5.81 -16.35 43.87
CA LYS A 225 4.61 -16.25 43.01
C LYS A 225 4.68 -15.16 41.94
N TYR A 226 5.24 -14.00 42.30
CA TYR A 226 5.18 -12.80 41.47
C TYR A 226 6.48 -12.55 40.69
N LYS A 227 7.63 -13.05 41.16
CA LYS A 227 8.89 -12.84 40.44
C LYS A 227 8.94 -13.67 39.16
N LEU A 228 9.34 -13.04 38.05
CA LEU A 228 9.64 -13.69 36.78
C LEU A 228 10.82 -14.66 36.99
N GLY A 229 10.55 -15.96 36.74
CA GLY A 229 11.53 -17.03 36.89
C GLY A 229 11.58 -17.67 38.29
N GLY A 230 10.65 -17.30 39.18
CA GLY A 230 10.40 -17.96 40.47
C GLY A 230 9.52 -19.20 40.37
#